data_AF-W4H3Z6-F1
#
_entry.id   AF-W4H3Z6-F1
#
_cell.length_a   1.000
_cell.length_b   1.000
_cell.length_c   1.000
_cell.angle_alpha   90.00
_cell.angle_beta   90.00
_cell.angle_gamma   90.00
#
_symmetry.space_group_name_H-M   'P 1'
#
loop_
_entity.id
_entity.type
_entity.pdbx_description
1 polymer ?
#
loop_
_entity_poly.entity_id
_entity_poly.type
_entity_poly.pdbx_seq_one_letter_code
_entity_poly.pdbx_strand_id
1 'polypeptide(L)'
;MLDPPELKEAAIELCPYLIDSFGNRVRIDYGTGHETSFIIWLCGLHKIGFLRQADFPAIVLKIFHAYLVLMRRLQKVYMLEPAGSHGVWGLDDYQCLPFYFGSSQLVGQTNLAPSCVHDDGTLQLHHGEYLYLDAVKFVRDVKSSGSFAETSPMLNDISGVHSWDKINGGMLKLYEGEVLHKFPVIQHLLFGSLLPCTWTPSQSGETSYTPVSTHPGTRVHAPNWDLPVNDSAPWTPVESLAKTVADTQTEAFLAPPPRKE
;
A
#
# COMPACT_ATOMS: atom_id res chain seq x y z
N MET A 1 2.12 24.52 -26.19
CA MET A 1 0.85 24.42 -25.44
C MET A 1 -0.14 23.87 -26.43
N LEU A 2 -0.84 22.79 -26.11
CA LEU A 2 -1.78 22.14 -27.04
C LEU A 2 -2.87 23.13 -27.48
N ASP A 3 -3.37 22.96 -28.70
CA ASP A 3 -4.49 23.76 -29.22
C ASP A 3 -5.82 23.32 -28.55
N PRO A 4 -6.85 24.18 -28.51
CA PRO A 4 -8.13 23.86 -27.86
C PRO A 4 -8.81 22.55 -28.32
N PRO A 5 -8.73 22.12 -29.60
CA PRO A 5 -9.24 20.82 -30.02
C PRO A 5 -8.45 19.63 -29.44
N GLU A 6 -7.12 19.72 -29.40
CA GLU A 6 -6.24 18.69 -28.85
C GLU A 6 -6.43 18.56 -27.32
N LEU A 7 -6.70 19.68 -26.64
CA LEU A 7 -7.09 19.67 -25.23
C LEU A 7 -8.43 18.97 -24.99
N LYS A 8 -9.39 19.07 -25.92
CA LYS A 8 -10.66 18.34 -25.84
C LYS A 8 -10.46 16.84 -26.01
N GLU A 9 -9.60 16.43 -26.94
CA GLU A 9 -9.27 15.02 -27.15
C GLU A 9 -8.55 14.43 -25.94
N ALA A 10 -7.56 15.15 -25.40
CA ALA A 10 -6.87 14.76 -24.17
C ALA A 10 -7.85 14.62 -22.98
N ALA A 11 -8.84 15.51 -22.87
CA ALA A 11 -9.85 15.44 -21.82
C ALA A 11 -10.68 14.14 -21.86
N ILE A 12 -10.93 13.57 -23.05
CA ILE A 12 -11.67 12.30 -23.19
C ILE A 12 -10.93 11.17 -22.47
N GLU A 13 -9.60 11.10 -22.60
CA GLU A 13 -8.78 10.08 -21.95
C GLU A 13 -8.47 10.43 -20.48
N LEU A 14 -8.30 11.71 -20.15
CA LEU A 14 -7.98 12.13 -18.78
C LEU A 14 -9.16 11.99 -17.80
N CYS A 15 -10.39 12.23 -18.27
CA CYS A 15 -11.58 12.20 -17.42
C CYS A 15 -11.77 10.85 -16.69
N PRO A 16 -11.69 9.69 -17.35
CA PRO A 16 -11.78 8.40 -16.68
C PRO A 16 -10.79 8.21 -15.53
N TYR A 17 -9.53 8.62 -15.69
CA TYR A 17 -8.52 8.53 -14.61
C TYR A 17 -8.92 9.35 -13.39
N LEU A 18 -9.38 10.59 -13.61
CA LEU A 18 -9.83 11.46 -12.53
C LEU A 18 -11.08 10.90 -11.84
N ILE A 19 -12.07 10.43 -12.61
CA ILE A 19 -13.31 9.88 -12.06
C ILE A 19 -13.01 8.64 -11.19
N ASP A 20 -12.13 7.76 -11.66
CA ASP A 20 -11.75 6.54 -10.95
C ASP A 20 -10.79 6.82 -9.78
N SER A 21 -10.31 8.05 -9.60
CA SER A 21 -9.41 8.40 -8.48
C SER A 21 -10.10 8.41 -7.12
N PHE A 22 -11.43 8.35 -7.06
CA PHE A 22 -12.20 8.66 -5.84
C PHE A 22 -12.93 7.48 -5.21
N GLY A 23 -12.59 6.25 -5.65
CA GLY A 23 -13.24 5.03 -5.18
C GLY A 23 -14.35 4.54 -6.11
N ASN A 24 -14.95 3.40 -5.76
CA ASN A 24 -16.00 2.78 -6.55
C ASN A 24 -17.39 3.12 -6.01
N ARG A 25 -18.25 3.68 -6.87
CA ARG A 25 -19.62 4.05 -6.51
C ARG A 25 -20.51 2.87 -6.09
N VAL A 26 -20.32 1.69 -6.68
CA VAL A 26 -21.18 0.52 -6.45
C VAL A 26 -20.74 -0.23 -5.20
N ARG A 27 -19.43 -0.43 -5.04
CA ARG A 27 -18.85 -1.15 -3.90
C ARG A 27 -18.71 -0.27 -2.66
N ILE A 28 -18.75 1.05 -2.83
CA ILE A 28 -18.53 2.04 -1.76
C ILE A 28 -17.17 1.76 -1.08
N ASP A 29 -16.14 1.56 -1.92
CA ASP A 29 -14.78 1.24 -1.49
C ASP A 29 -13.76 2.19 -2.11
N TYR A 30 -12.57 2.26 -1.50
CA TYR A 30 -11.43 3.01 -1.99
C TYR A 30 -10.14 2.27 -1.62
N GLY A 31 -9.07 2.42 -2.41
CA GLY A 31 -7.79 1.78 -2.15
C GLY A 31 -6.69 2.29 -3.08
N THR A 32 -5.53 1.62 -3.02
CA THR A 32 -4.30 2.04 -3.72
C THR A 32 -4.41 2.06 -5.24
N GLY A 33 -5.34 1.28 -5.83
CA GLY A 33 -5.65 1.37 -7.26
C GLY A 33 -6.23 2.73 -7.65
N HIS A 34 -7.16 3.26 -6.84
CA HIS A 34 -7.74 4.58 -7.03
C HIS A 34 -6.72 5.70 -6.80
N GLU A 35 -5.86 5.55 -5.78
CA GLU A 35 -4.69 6.43 -5.57
C GLU A 35 -3.79 6.45 -6.81
N THR A 36 -3.53 5.29 -7.42
CA THR A 36 -2.74 5.15 -8.64
C THR A 36 -3.40 5.85 -9.83
N SER A 37 -4.73 5.73 -9.98
CA SER A 37 -5.51 6.44 -11.01
C SER A 37 -5.31 7.97 -10.90
N PHE A 38 -5.22 8.52 -9.68
CA PHE A 38 -4.95 9.95 -9.48
C PHE A 38 -3.55 10.36 -9.96
N ILE A 39 -2.53 9.55 -9.67
CA ILE A 39 -1.18 9.80 -10.17
C ILE A 39 -1.12 9.69 -11.69
N ILE A 40 -1.84 8.75 -12.28
CA ILE A 40 -1.88 8.59 -13.74
C ILE A 40 -2.56 9.77 -14.41
N TRP A 41 -3.62 10.32 -13.80
CA TRP A 41 -4.22 11.59 -14.25
C TRP A 41 -3.20 12.74 -14.24
N LEU A 42 -2.41 12.89 -13.16
CA LEU A 42 -1.34 13.89 -13.07
C LEU A 42 -0.24 13.67 -14.12
N CYS A 43 0.16 12.41 -14.35
CA CYS A 43 1.10 12.02 -15.40
C CYS A 43 0.56 12.37 -16.79
N GLY A 44 -0.74 12.17 -17.02
CA GLY A 44 -1.41 12.55 -18.26
C GLY A 44 -1.36 14.07 -18.48
N LEU A 45 -1.65 14.87 -17.44
CA LEU A 45 -1.51 16.33 -17.49
C LEU A 45 -0.07 16.79 -17.77
N HIS A 46 0.93 16.06 -17.24
CA HIS A 46 2.33 16.32 -17.56
C HIS A 46 2.65 15.98 -19.02
N LYS A 47 2.18 14.82 -19.52
CA LYS A 47 2.42 14.37 -20.90
C LYS A 47 1.88 15.33 -21.95
N ILE A 48 0.75 15.99 -21.68
CA ILE A 48 0.18 17.01 -22.58
C ILE A 48 0.81 18.40 -22.40
N GLY A 49 1.82 18.52 -21.54
CA GLY A 49 2.55 19.76 -21.28
C GLY A 49 1.78 20.79 -20.44
N PHE A 50 0.69 20.41 -19.79
CA PHE A 50 -0.03 21.27 -18.84
C PHE A 50 0.76 21.43 -17.54
N LEU A 51 1.29 20.33 -17.00
CA LEU A 51 2.21 20.32 -15.87
C LEU A 51 3.65 20.19 -16.37
N ARG A 52 4.57 20.93 -15.76
CA ARG A 52 6.01 20.88 -16.07
C ARG A 52 6.78 20.25 -14.91
N GLN A 53 8.01 19.81 -15.17
CA GLN A 53 8.88 19.25 -14.12
C GLN A 53 9.11 20.22 -12.95
N ALA A 54 9.17 21.53 -13.23
CA ALA A 54 9.26 22.56 -12.20
C ALA A 54 8.07 22.56 -11.22
N ASP A 55 6.93 22.01 -11.62
CA ASP A 55 5.73 21.91 -10.79
C ASP A 55 5.73 20.67 -9.89
N PHE A 56 6.63 19.69 -10.10
CA PHE A 56 6.61 18.39 -9.39
C PHE A 56 6.57 18.53 -7.86
N PRO A 57 7.37 19.40 -7.21
CA PRO A 57 7.24 19.61 -5.77
C PRO A 57 5.85 20.12 -5.37
N ALA A 58 5.25 21.04 -6.14
CA ALA A 58 3.92 21.57 -5.85
C ALA A 58 2.81 20.55 -6.13
N ILE A 59 2.98 19.68 -7.12
CA ILE A 59 2.07 18.56 -7.39
C ILE A 59 1.97 17.68 -6.15
N VAL A 60 3.09 17.29 -5.55
CA VAL A 60 3.08 16.44 -4.34
C VAL A 60 2.61 17.22 -3.11
N LEU A 61 3.23 18.36 -2.82
CA LEU A 61 3.04 19.07 -1.55
C LEU A 61 1.74 19.87 -1.48
N LYS A 62 1.08 20.16 -2.61
CA LYS A 62 -0.19 20.89 -2.65
C LYS A 62 -1.31 20.07 -3.24
N ILE A 63 -1.16 19.58 -4.48
CA ILE A 63 -2.25 18.92 -5.19
C ILE A 63 -2.54 17.54 -4.57
N PHE A 64 -1.51 16.72 -4.40
CA PHE A 64 -1.64 15.40 -3.79
C PHE A 64 -2.00 15.50 -2.30
N HIS A 65 -1.42 16.45 -1.55
CA HIS A 65 -1.86 16.71 -0.18
C HIS A 65 -3.36 17.08 -0.09
N ALA A 66 -3.85 17.97 -0.96
CA ALA A 66 -5.28 18.31 -1.01
C ALA A 66 -6.15 17.09 -1.37
N TYR A 67 -5.67 16.24 -2.27
CA TYR A 67 -6.30 14.96 -2.59
C TYR A 67 -6.38 14.04 -1.36
N LEU A 68 -5.31 13.90 -0.57
CA LEU A 68 -5.32 13.10 0.66
C LEU A 68 -6.32 13.65 1.70
N VAL A 69 -6.36 14.97 1.88
CA VAL A 69 -7.34 15.61 2.78
C VAL A 69 -8.76 15.28 2.35
N LEU A 70 -9.04 15.36 1.05
CA LEU A 70 -10.35 14.97 0.51
C LEU A 70 -10.62 13.48 0.72
N MET A 71 -9.67 12.59 0.46
CA MET A 71 -9.89 11.14 0.57
C MET A 71 -10.15 10.73 2.00
N ARG A 72 -9.40 11.28 2.96
CA ARG A 72 -9.65 11.06 4.40
C ARG A 72 -11.04 11.51 4.83
N ARG A 73 -11.55 12.61 4.25
CA ARG A 73 -12.91 13.06 4.49
C ARG A 73 -13.93 12.09 3.89
N LEU A 74 -13.74 11.64 2.65
CA LEU A 74 -14.63 10.67 1.99
C LEU A 74 -14.67 9.35 2.75
N GLN A 75 -13.51 8.80 3.12
CA GLN A 75 -13.37 7.58 3.91
C GLN A 75 -14.16 7.65 5.21
N LYS A 76 -14.05 8.77 5.95
CA LYS A 76 -14.77 8.96 7.22
C LYS A 76 -16.26 9.23 7.04
N VAL A 77 -16.64 10.09 6.10
CA VAL A 77 -18.04 10.52 5.91
C VAL A 77 -18.90 9.41 5.32
N TYR A 78 -18.35 8.65 4.37
CA TYR A 78 -19.08 7.59 3.68
C TYR A 78 -18.73 6.19 4.16
N MET A 79 -17.86 6.07 5.17
CA MET A 79 -17.42 4.78 5.73
C MET A 79 -16.96 3.82 4.63
N LEU A 80 -16.13 4.33 3.72
CA LEU A 80 -15.67 3.56 2.56
C LEU A 80 -14.99 2.28 3.03
N GLU A 81 -15.24 1.17 2.34
CA GLU A 81 -14.53 -0.07 2.61
C GLU A 81 -13.10 -0.01 2.02
N PRO A 82 -12.10 -0.60 2.68
CA PRO A 82 -10.76 -0.76 2.12
C PRO A 82 -10.72 -1.70 0.91
N ALA A 83 -10.54 -1.16 -0.30
CA ALA A 83 -10.49 -1.91 -1.55
C ALA A 83 -9.13 -2.59 -1.75
N GLY A 84 -9.12 -3.91 -1.92
CA GLY A 84 -7.88 -4.66 -2.12
C GLY A 84 -6.94 -4.64 -0.90
N SER A 85 -7.46 -4.29 0.29
CA SER A 85 -6.65 -4.25 1.50
C SER A 85 -6.17 -5.64 1.91
N HIS A 86 -4.98 -5.66 2.50
CA HIS A 86 -4.40 -6.84 3.11
C HIS A 86 -4.78 -6.96 4.60
N GLY A 87 -5.75 -6.17 5.07
CA GLY A 87 -6.05 -6.01 6.49
C GLY A 87 -4.81 -5.62 7.29
N VAL A 88 -4.57 -6.29 8.41
CA VAL A 88 -3.38 -6.07 9.26
C VAL A 88 -2.04 -6.37 8.56
N TRP A 89 -2.07 -7.04 7.40
CA TRP A 89 -0.88 -7.37 6.62
C TRP A 89 -0.54 -6.31 5.56
N GLY A 90 -1.33 -5.24 5.47
CA GLY A 90 -1.08 -4.10 4.58
C GLY A 90 -0.25 -2.99 5.24
N LEU A 91 0.31 -2.11 4.42
CA LEU A 91 0.97 -0.89 4.89
C LEU A 91 -0.03 0.05 5.55
N ASP A 92 -1.14 0.31 4.86
CA ASP A 92 -2.29 1.09 5.30
C ASP A 92 -3.53 0.54 4.58
N ASP A 93 -4.72 0.85 5.11
CA ASP A 93 -5.98 0.34 4.56
C ASP A 93 -6.29 0.95 3.17
N TYR A 94 -5.81 2.17 2.89
CA TYR A 94 -6.24 2.94 1.72
C TYR A 94 -5.10 3.45 0.83
N GLN A 95 -3.98 3.87 1.41
CA GLN A 95 -2.93 4.63 0.72
C GLN A 95 -1.58 3.93 0.76
N CYS A 96 -0.72 4.21 -0.21
CA CYS A 96 0.68 3.80 -0.18
C CYS A 96 1.63 4.99 -0.44
N LEU A 97 1.26 5.87 -1.36
CA LEU A 97 2.13 6.95 -1.81
C LEU A 97 2.44 8.07 -0.80
N PRO A 98 1.63 8.37 0.24
CA PRO A 98 1.99 9.33 1.27
C PRO A 98 3.23 8.88 2.05
N PHE A 99 3.38 7.57 2.24
CA PHE A 99 4.55 6.98 2.89
C PHE A 99 5.78 7.03 1.96
N TYR A 100 5.60 6.81 0.65
CA TYR A 100 6.70 6.97 -0.30
C TYR A 100 7.16 8.43 -0.41
N PHE A 101 6.27 9.37 -0.74
CA PHE A 101 6.63 10.77 -0.86
C PHE A 101 7.08 11.38 0.47
N GLY A 102 6.41 11.01 1.57
CA GLY A 102 6.75 11.50 2.90
C GLY A 102 8.10 11.00 3.40
N SER A 103 8.46 9.74 3.14
CA SER A 103 9.80 9.25 3.49
C SER A 103 10.89 9.95 2.68
N SER A 104 10.60 10.33 1.41
CA SER A 104 11.49 11.16 0.60
C SER A 104 11.73 12.54 1.23
N GLN A 105 10.70 13.19 1.79
CA GLN A 105 10.85 14.46 2.52
C GLN A 105 11.77 14.36 3.74
N LEU A 106 11.88 13.17 4.34
CA LEU A 106 12.63 12.91 5.56
C LEU A 106 14.05 12.39 5.30
N VAL A 107 14.43 12.14 4.04
CA VAL A 107 15.80 11.77 3.69
C VAL A 107 16.77 12.87 4.12
N GLY A 108 17.79 12.49 4.90
CA GLY A 108 18.78 13.41 5.46
C GLY A 108 18.38 14.09 6.78
N GLN A 109 17.17 13.83 7.32
CA GLN A 109 16.82 14.32 8.65
C GLN A 109 17.55 13.56 9.77
N THR A 110 18.04 14.33 10.76
CA THR A 110 18.75 13.79 11.93
C THR A 110 17.92 13.85 13.21
N ASN A 111 16.98 14.78 13.31
CA ASN A 111 16.18 14.99 14.53
C ASN A 111 14.93 14.11 14.59
N LEU A 112 14.41 13.72 13.42
CA LEU A 112 13.24 12.86 13.28
C LEU A 112 13.72 11.50 12.79
N ALA A 113 14.13 10.61 13.69
CA ALA A 113 14.43 9.22 13.31
C ALA A 113 13.12 8.47 12.99
N PRO A 114 13.14 7.40 12.16
CA PRO A 114 11.93 6.65 11.82
C PRO A 114 11.10 6.14 12.99
N SER A 115 11.73 5.82 14.11
CA SER A 115 11.05 5.42 15.35
C SER A 115 10.20 6.52 15.98
N CYS A 116 10.31 7.78 15.53
CA CYS A 116 9.50 8.90 16.04
C CYS A 116 7.99 8.70 15.84
N VAL A 117 7.58 7.80 14.95
CA VAL A 117 6.16 7.43 14.73
C VAL A 117 5.47 6.88 15.98
N HIS A 118 6.24 6.40 16.97
CA HIS A 118 5.72 5.93 18.26
C HIS A 118 5.45 7.07 19.24
N ASP A 119 6.03 8.24 19.03
CA ASP A 119 5.91 9.38 19.94
C ASP A 119 4.75 10.31 19.54
N ASP A 120 3.69 10.31 20.34
CA ASP A 120 2.48 11.11 20.09
C ASP A 120 2.75 12.62 20.08
N GLY A 121 3.70 13.09 20.90
CA GLY A 121 4.08 14.51 20.94
C GLY A 121 4.73 14.96 19.63
N THR A 122 5.65 14.16 19.12
CA THR A 122 6.38 14.39 17.86
C THR A 122 5.43 14.34 16.68
N LEU A 123 4.52 13.35 16.63
CA LEU A 123 3.48 13.30 15.61
C LEU A 123 2.59 14.54 15.69
N GLN A 124 2.11 14.93 16.87
CA GLN A 124 1.23 16.08 17.02
C GLN A 124 1.91 17.40 16.63
N LEU A 125 3.23 17.51 16.82
CA LEU A 125 4.01 18.70 16.47
C LEU A 125 4.32 18.77 14.97
N HIS A 126 4.71 17.66 14.34
CA HIS A 126 5.31 17.67 13.00
C HIS A 126 4.44 17.06 11.89
N HIS A 127 3.28 16.48 12.20
CA HIS A 127 2.45 15.85 11.18
C HIS A 127 2.06 16.82 10.05
N GLY A 128 1.83 18.11 10.37
CA GLY A 128 1.48 19.12 9.35
C GLY A 128 2.59 19.46 8.37
N GLU A 129 3.84 19.06 8.65
CA GLU A 129 5.02 19.38 7.83
C GLU A 129 5.44 18.21 6.91
N TYR A 130 5.16 16.97 7.32
CA TYR A 130 5.66 15.76 6.65
C TYR A 130 4.53 14.78 6.33
N LEU A 131 4.37 14.45 5.05
CA LEU A 131 3.30 13.55 4.57
C LEU A 131 3.34 12.17 5.24
N TYR A 132 4.54 11.67 5.58
CA TYR A 132 4.70 10.38 6.26
C TYR A 132 4.11 10.43 7.67
N LEU A 133 4.48 11.46 8.44
CA LEU A 133 4.01 11.62 9.82
C LEU A 133 2.52 11.94 9.85
N ASP A 134 2.02 12.69 8.87
CA ASP A 134 0.58 12.94 8.68
C ASP A 134 -0.21 11.66 8.39
N ALA A 135 0.31 10.80 7.52
CA ALA A 135 -0.29 9.50 7.23
C ALA A 135 -0.30 8.59 8.47
N VAL A 136 0.82 8.48 9.18
CA VAL A 136 0.90 7.72 10.44
C VAL A 136 -0.08 8.25 11.49
N LYS A 137 -0.13 9.58 11.67
CA LYS A 137 -1.07 10.19 12.62
C LYS A 137 -2.51 9.83 12.26
N PHE A 138 -2.88 9.92 10.98
CA PHE A 138 -4.22 9.54 10.54
C PHE A 138 -4.53 8.07 10.84
N VAL A 139 -3.59 7.16 10.59
CA VAL A 139 -3.73 5.72 10.92
C VAL A 139 -3.99 5.54 12.41
N ARG A 140 -3.19 6.18 13.27
CA ARG A 140 -3.36 6.11 14.73
C ARG A 140 -4.68 6.70 15.21
N ASP A 141 -5.11 7.81 14.62
CA ASP A 141 -6.39 8.45 14.95
C ASP A 141 -7.59 7.56 14.56
N VAL A 142 -7.50 6.82 13.46
CA VAL A 142 -8.58 5.90 13.00
C VAL A 142 -8.55 4.58 13.76
N LYS A 143 -7.37 4.04 14.05
CA LYS A 143 -7.16 2.75 14.72
C LYS A 143 -6.80 2.93 16.20
N SER A 144 -7.50 3.81 16.91
CA SER A 144 -7.16 4.21 18.28
C SER A 144 -7.45 3.15 19.35
N SER A 145 -8.11 2.03 19.00
CA SER A 145 -8.56 1.01 19.94
C SER A 145 -7.50 -0.03 20.33
N GLY A 146 -6.29 0.04 19.75
CA GLY A 146 -5.20 -0.90 20.02
C GLY A 146 -3.83 -0.22 19.94
N SER A 147 -2.78 -0.95 20.32
CA SER A 147 -1.42 -0.45 20.15
C SER A 147 -1.06 -0.37 18.66
N PHE A 148 -0.15 0.56 18.30
CA PHE A 148 0.27 0.73 16.91
C PHE A 148 0.85 -0.55 16.30
N ALA A 149 1.57 -1.35 17.09
CA ALA A 149 2.11 -2.64 16.67
C ALA A 149 1.02 -3.68 16.35
N GLU A 150 -0.13 -3.64 17.04
CA GLU A 150 -1.24 -4.57 16.80
C GLU A 150 -2.09 -4.13 15.61
N THR A 151 -2.34 -2.82 15.48
CA THR A 151 -3.23 -2.29 14.45
C THR A 151 -2.52 -2.03 13.12
N SER A 152 -1.20 -1.90 13.14
CA SER A 152 -0.37 -1.52 11.99
C SER A 152 1.04 -2.12 12.07
N PRO A 153 1.17 -3.46 12.12
CA PRO A 153 2.43 -4.15 12.37
C PRO A 153 3.49 -3.86 11.29
N MET A 154 3.12 -3.70 10.02
CA MET A 154 4.08 -3.38 8.96
C MET A 154 4.71 -1.99 9.16
N LEU A 155 3.90 -0.96 9.46
CA LEU A 155 4.41 0.38 9.76
C LEU A 155 5.26 0.38 11.03
N ASN A 156 4.85 -0.39 12.04
CA ASN A 156 5.64 -0.61 13.25
C ASN A 156 7.01 -1.22 12.91
N ASP A 157 7.08 -2.26 12.08
CA ASP A 157 8.35 -2.90 11.73
C ASP A 157 9.24 -2.01 10.87
N ILE A 158 8.65 -1.26 9.92
CA ILE A 158 9.36 -0.25 9.12
C ILE A 158 10.01 0.82 10.00
N SER A 159 9.36 1.21 11.11
CA SER A 159 9.91 2.21 12.03
C SER A 159 11.19 1.76 12.75
N GLY A 160 11.48 0.46 12.77
CA GLY A 160 12.74 -0.09 13.28
C GLY A 160 13.94 0.18 12.37
N VAL A 161 13.71 0.64 11.14
CA VAL A 161 14.77 0.95 10.18
C VAL A 161 15.35 2.31 10.50
N HIS A 162 16.66 2.40 10.67
CA HIS A 162 17.30 3.65 11.12
C HIS A 162 17.51 4.71 10.02
N SER A 163 17.13 4.45 8.77
CA SER A 163 17.40 5.34 7.64
C SER A 163 16.16 5.60 6.80
N TRP A 164 15.77 6.87 6.67
CA TRP A 164 14.71 7.31 5.76
C TRP A 164 15.03 7.04 4.30
N ASP A 165 16.31 7.04 3.91
CA ASP A 165 16.73 6.69 2.55
C ASP A 165 16.42 5.22 2.24
N LYS A 166 16.77 4.31 3.17
CA LYS A 166 16.38 2.90 3.08
C LYS A 166 14.87 2.74 3.08
N ILE A 167 14.17 3.51 3.92
CA ILE A 167 12.71 3.48 3.97
C ILE A 167 12.12 3.88 2.63
N ASN A 168 12.59 4.98 2.05
CA ASN A 168 12.09 5.48 0.77
C ASN A 168 12.30 4.45 -0.36
N GLY A 169 13.49 3.87 -0.46
CA GLY A 169 13.76 2.81 -1.44
C GLY A 169 12.90 1.57 -1.22
N GLY A 170 12.65 1.18 0.04
CA GLY A 170 11.77 0.07 0.37
C GLY A 170 10.28 0.35 0.10
N MET A 171 9.83 1.59 0.31
CA MET A 171 8.46 2.04 -0.03
C MET A 171 8.21 1.99 -1.54
N LEU A 172 9.20 2.34 -2.37
CA LEU A 172 9.08 2.21 -3.82
C LEU A 172 8.91 0.74 -4.23
N LYS A 173 9.76 -0.16 -3.71
CA LYS A 173 9.67 -1.60 -3.98
C LYS A 173 8.33 -2.19 -3.50
N LEU A 174 7.84 -1.74 -2.36
CA LEU A 174 6.53 -2.15 -1.83
C LEU A 174 5.40 -1.69 -2.76
N TYR A 175 5.44 -0.44 -3.24
CA TYR A 175 4.46 0.06 -4.20
C TYR A 175 4.48 -0.73 -5.51
N GLU A 176 5.66 -1.03 -6.05
CA GLU A 176 5.78 -1.88 -7.23
C GLU A 176 5.22 -3.28 -6.99
N GLY A 177 5.55 -3.92 -5.88
CA GLY A 177 5.16 -5.30 -5.57
C GLY A 177 3.69 -5.48 -5.17
N GLU A 178 3.18 -4.68 -4.25
CA GLU A 178 1.82 -4.84 -3.69
C GLU A 178 0.76 -3.96 -4.36
N VAL A 179 1.16 -2.99 -5.17
CA VAL A 179 0.22 -2.18 -5.97
C VAL A 179 0.37 -2.54 -7.44
N LEU A 180 1.49 -2.18 -8.08
CA LEU A 180 1.61 -2.26 -9.54
C LEU A 180 1.67 -3.68 -10.11
N HIS A 181 2.25 -4.63 -9.38
CA HIS A 181 2.28 -6.06 -9.76
C HIS A 181 1.10 -6.87 -9.20
N LYS A 182 0.15 -6.22 -8.53
CA LYS A 182 -0.98 -6.89 -7.89
C LYS A 182 -2.21 -6.82 -8.78
N PHE A 183 -2.49 -7.89 -9.52
CA PHE A 183 -3.62 -7.93 -10.48
C PHE A 183 -4.94 -7.43 -9.88
N PRO A 184 -5.40 -7.88 -8.69
CA PRO A 184 -6.63 -7.36 -8.09
C PRO A 184 -6.68 -5.84 -7.90
N VAL A 185 -5.53 -5.20 -7.72
CA VAL A 185 -5.39 -3.74 -7.50
C VAL A 185 -5.39 -2.99 -8.84
N ILE A 186 -4.60 -3.46 -9.82
CA ILE A 186 -4.41 -2.74 -11.09
C ILE A 186 -5.33 -3.19 -12.23
N GLN A 187 -6.16 -4.22 -12.05
CA GLN A 187 -7.05 -4.75 -13.12
C GLN A 187 -8.04 -3.71 -13.67
N HIS A 188 -8.30 -2.64 -12.92
CA HIS A 188 -9.18 -1.54 -13.32
C HIS A 188 -8.46 -0.42 -14.05
N LEU A 189 -7.14 -0.51 -14.21
CA LEU A 189 -6.37 0.54 -14.86
C LEU A 189 -6.68 0.62 -16.35
N LEU A 190 -6.96 1.84 -16.81
CA LEU A 190 -7.33 2.13 -18.19
C LEU A 190 -6.11 2.52 -19.04
N PHE A 191 -6.13 2.13 -20.31
CA PHE A 191 -5.09 2.46 -21.27
C PHE A 191 -5.68 3.19 -22.47
N GLY A 192 -4.93 4.14 -23.00
CA GLY A 192 -5.32 4.98 -24.11
C GLY A 192 -4.11 5.47 -24.91
N SER A 193 -4.22 6.62 -25.55
CA SER A 193 -3.13 7.21 -26.33
C SER A 193 -2.05 7.86 -25.46
N LEU A 194 -2.42 8.48 -24.33
CA LEU A 194 -1.49 9.07 -23.37
C LEU A 194 -0.83 7.99 -22.52
N LEU A 195 -1.51 6.88 -22.23
CA LEU A 195 -0.93 5.71 -21.57
C LEU A 195 -1.14 4.46 -22.43
N PRO A 196 -0.31 4.24 -23.47
CA PRO A 196 -0.48 3.13 -24.39
C PRO A 196 -0.04 1.81 -23.78
N CYS A 197 -0.85 0.76 -23.98
CA CYS A 197 -0.52 -0.63 -23.64
C CYS A 197 0.44 -1.27 -24.66
N THR A 198 1.59 -0.64 -24.84
CA THR A 198 2.60 -1.02 -25.85
C THR A 198 3.88 -1.57 -25.24
N TRP A 199 3.93 -1.77 -23.92
CA TRP A 199 5.10 -2.37 -23.27
C TRP A 199 5.16 -3.86 -23.53
N THR A 200 6.38 -4.36 -23.72
CA THR A 200 6.68 -5.78 -23.57
C THR A 200 6.63 -6.12 -22.08
N PRO A 201 5.87 -7.14 -21.65
CA PRO A 201 5.90 -7.58 -20.26
C PRO A 201 7.36 -7.80 -19.82
N SER A 202 7.75 -7.16 -18.72
CA SER A 202 9.14 -7.15 -18.23
C SER A 202 9.62 -8.52 -17.76
N GLN A 203 8.72 -9.47 -17.52
CA GLN A 203 9.05 -10.81 -17.02
C GLN A 203 8.16 -11.90 -17.61
N SER A 204 8.78 -13.02 -18.01
CA SER A 204 8.14 -14.30 -18.24
C SER A 204 8.14 -15.13 -16.94
N GLY A 205 7.22 -14.84 -16.02
CA GLY A 205 6.78 -15.82 -15.01
C GLY A 205 7.63 -16.09 -13.75
N GLU A 206 8.81 -15.50 -13.54
CA GLU A 206 9.58 -15.70 -12.29
C GLU A 206 9.93 -14.37 -11.60
N THR A 207 9.08 -13.95 -10.65
CA THR A 207 9.34 -12.79 -9.77
C THR A 207 10.15 -13.19 -8.54
N SER A 208 11.23 -12.46 -8.24
CA SER A 208 11.98 -12.54 -6.97
C SER A 208 11.28 -11.86 -5.79
N TYR A 209 10.23 -11.07 -6.06
CA TYR A 209 9.40 -10.46 -5.05
C TYR A 209 8.51 -11.50 -4.38
N THR A 210 8.74 -11.75 -3.09
CA THR A 210 7.87 -12.60 -2.28
C THR A 210 6.79 -11.71 -1.65
N PRO A 211 5.50 -11.87 -2.02
CA PRO A 211 4.42 -11.06 -1.47
C PRO A 211 4.30 -11.21 0.04
N VAL A 212 3.85 -10.18 0.73
CA VAL A 212 3.63 -10.23 2.20
C VAL A 212 2.65 -11.34 2.58
N SER A 213 1.70 -11.66 1.68
CA SER A 213 0.66 -12.67 1.91
C SER A 213 1.15 -14.13 1.86
N THR A 214 2.41 -14.43 1.53
CA THR A 214 2.89 -15.81 1.33
C THR A 214 3.57 -16.44 2.54
N HIS A 215 3.54 -15.81 3.73
CA HIS A 215 4.12 -16.39 4.96
C HIS A 215 3.05 -16.74 6.02
N PRO A 216 2.52 -17.97 6.03
CA PRO A 216 1.71 -18.46 7.15
C PRO A 216 2.56 -18.56 8.42
N GLY A 217 2.18 -17.87 9.50
CA GLY A 217 2.76 -18.06 10.84
C GLY A 217 4.06 -17.31 11.17
N THR A 218 4.52 -16.39 10.32
CA THR A 218 5.69 -15.53 10.61
C THR A 218 5.21 -14.10 10.90
N ARG A 219 5.91 -13.35 11.77
CA ARG A 219 5.64 -11.92 12.02
C ARG A 219 5.67 -11.13 10.71
N VAL A 220 4.93 -10.02 10.65
CA VAL A 220 4.74 -9.16 9.46
C VAL A 220 6.03 -8.45 9.06
N HIS A 221 7.00 -9.16 8.48
CA HIS A 221 8.21 -8.52 7.98
C HIS A 221 7.90 -7.75 6.69
N ALA A 222 8.37 -6.50 6.61
CA ALA A 222 8.43 -5.76 5.35
C ALA A 222 9.35 -6.54 4.37
N PRO A 223 8.85 -7.04 3.24
CA PRO A 223 9.60 -7.95 2.38
C PRO A 223 10.77 -7.21 1.72
N ASN A 224 11.95 -7.84 1.68
CA ASN A 224 13.19 -7.31 1.11
C ASN A 224 13.86 -6.17 1.90
N TRP A 225 13.56 -6.05 3.19
CA TRP A 225 14.31 -5.20 4.11
C TRP A 225 15.19 -6.10 4.95
N ASP A 226 16.52 -6.01 4.77
CA ASP A 226 17.49 -6.68 5.63
C ASP A 226 17.48 -6.00 7.02
N LEU A 227 16.41 -6.26 7.77
CA LEU A 227 16.32 -5.86 9.17
C LEU A 227 17.20 -6.82 9.96
N PRO A 228 18.09 -6.33 10.85
CA PRO A 228 18.73 -7.21 11.81
C PRO A 228 17.64 -7.88 12.63
N VAL A 229 17.56 -9.20 12.56
CA VAL A 229 16.72 -10.02 13.43
C VAL A 229 17.25 -9.81 14.84
N ASN A 230 16.60 -8.93 15.60
CA ASN A 230 16.89 -8.85 17.03
C ASN A 230 16.12 -10.01 17.67
N ASP A 231 16.80 -11.14 17.89
CA ASP A 231 16.29 -12.37 18.54
C ASP A 231 15.92 -12.17 20.04
N SER A 232 15.66 -10.92 20.46
CA SER A 232 15.42 -10.56 21.86
C SER A 232 14.06 -9.88 22.00
N ALA A 233 12.98 -10.64 21.83
CA ALA A 233 11.66 -10.22 22.32
C ALA A 233 11.41 -10.85 23.71
N PRO A 234 11.14 -10.07 24.77
CA PRO A 234 11.10 -10.52 26.17
C PRO A 234 9.81 -11.26 26.58
N TRP A 235 9.01 -11.72 25.62
CA TRP A 235 7.72 -12.35 25.89
C TRP A 235 7.75 -13.81 25.44
N THR A 236 8.33 -14.68 26.27
CA THR A 236 8.05 -16.12 26.24
C THR A 236 6.94 -16.45 27.22
N PRO A 237 5.98 -17.28 26.81
CA PRO A 237 5.64 -18.40 27.69
C PRO A 237 5.67 -19.75 26.97
N VAL A 238 6.61 -20.58 27.43
CA VAL A 238 6.54 -22.03 27.68
C VAL A 238 5.92 -22.93 26.59
N GLU A 239 6.78 -23.64 25.87
CA GLU A 239 6.44 -24.92 25.25
C GLU A 239 6.00 -25.95 26.30
N SER A 240 4.77 -26.44 26.21
CA SER A 240 4.52 -27.89 26.24
C SER A 240 3.09 -28.20 25.79
N LEU A 241 2.99 -29.16 24.86
CA LEU A 241 1.85 -30.05 24.55
C LEU A 241 1.52 -30.09 23.04
N ALA A 242 2.34 -30.83 22.30
CA ALA A 242 1.89 -31.54 21.09
C ALA A 242 2.73 -32.80 20.86
N LYS A 243 2.77 -33.70 21.85
CA LYS A 243 2.87 -35.13 21.54
C LYS A 243 1.43 -35.63 21.45
N THR A 244 0.97 -35.93 20.25
CA THR A 244 0.14 -37.10 19.87
C THR A 244 -0.45 -36.84 18.49
N VAL A 245 0.23 -37.27 17.43
CA VAL A 245 -0.43 -37.80 16.22
C VAL A 245 0.49 -38.89 15.66
N ALA A 246 0.36 -40.08 16.23
CA ALA A 246 0.67 -41.32 15.53
C ALA A 246 -0.67 -42.05 15.34
N ASP A 247 -0.78 -42.74 14.22
CA ASP A 247 -1.90 -43.59 13.79
C ASP A 247 -3.05 -42.89 13.06
N THR A 248 -2.97 -42.87 11.73
CA THR A 248 -3.94 -43.64 10.94
C THR A 248 -3.27 -44.10 9.65
N GLN A 249 -3.07 -45.42 9.55
CA GLN A 249 -2.63 -46.10 8.33
C GLN A 249 -3.74 -46.10 7.29
N THR A 250 -3.31 -46.03 6.04
CA THR A 250 -4.05 -46.25 4.80
C THR A 250 -4.76 -47.61 4.81
N GLU A 251 -6.09 -47.63 4.70
CA GLU A 251 -6.83 -48.84 4.31
C GLU A 251 -7.51 -48.65 2.95
N ALA A 252 -7.36 -49.69 2.13
CA ALA A 252 -7.72 -49.74 0.72
C ALA A 252 -9.24 -49.90 0.49
N PHE A 253 -9.70 -49.33 -0.63
CA PHE A 253 -11.04 -49.54 -1.18
C PHE A 253 -11.30 -51.04 -1.46
N LEU A 254 -12.34 -51.61 -0.84
CA LEU A 254 -12.95 -52.89 -1.22
C LEU A 254 -14.43 -52.67 -1.55
N ALA A 255 -14.86 -53.23 -2.69
CA ALA A 255 -16.19 -53.11 -3.28
C ALA A 255 -17.29 -53.85 -2.47
N PRO A 256 -18.57 -53.43 -2.57
CA PRO A 256 -19.65 -54.04 -1.79
C PRO A 256 -20.12 -55.40 -2.38
N PRO A 257 -20.57 -56.35 -1.53
CA PRO A 257 -21.07 -57.65 -1.98
C PRO A 257 -22.54 -57.59 -2.46
N PRO A 258 -23.01 -58.60 -3.23
CA PRO A 258 -24.30 -58.56 -3.90
C PRO A 258 -25.46 -58.92 -2.97
N ARG A 259 -26.62 -58.34 -3.28
CA ARG A 259 -27.91 -58.56 -2.62
C ARG A 259 -28.41 -59.99 -2.87
N LYS A 260 -28.93 -60.66 -1.84
CA LYS A 260 -29.83 -61.81 -1.96
C LYS A 260 -31.08 -61.57 -1.12
N GLU A 261 -32.16 -62.16 -1.64
CA GLU A 261 -33.60 -62.08 -1.35
C GLU A 261 -34.03 -61.91 0.11
#